data_AF-A0A1G2CFH6-F1
#
_entry.id   AF-A0A1G2CFH6-F1
#
_cell.length_a   1.000
_cell.length_b   1.000
_cell.length_c   1.000
_cell.angle_alpha   90.00
_cell.angle_beta   90.00
_cell.angle_gamma   90.00
#
_symmetry.space_group_name_H-M   'P 1'
#
loop_
_entity.id
_entity.type
_entity.pdbx_description
1 polymer ?
#
loop_
_entity_poly.entity_id
_entity_poly.type
_entity_poly.pdbx_seq_one_letter_code
_entity_poly.pdbx_strand_id
1 'polypeptide(L)'
;MQIDVNELGMRRKFEEEVGRYNKFRKEVLRLSDKPLSRDEIDIKTYAKYVLREGSNEEKRELLGAVKSKLILKNREVVLGKE
;
A
#
# COMPACT_ATOMS: atom_id res chain seq x y z
N MET A 1 -14.23 -10.49 -4.88
CA MET A 1 -13.04 -10.90 -4.11
C MET A 1 -12.81 -9.85 -3.04
N GLN A 2 -13.04 -10.21 -1.77
CA GLN A 2 -12.82 -9.33 -0.64
C GLN A 2 -11.57 -9.84 0.05
N ILE A 3 -10.49 -9.06 -0.04
CA ILE A 3 -9.26 -9.37 0.68
C ILE A 3 -9.43 -8.69 2.04
N ASP A 4 -9.56 -9.47 3.11
CA ASP A 4 -9.54 -8.94 4.47
C ASP A 4 -8.08 -8.71 4.86
N VAL A 5 -7.56 -7.55 4.44
CA VAL A 5 -6.23 -7.07 4.80
C VAL A 5 -6.37 -6.22 6.06
N ASN A 6 -5.34 -6.18 6.91
CA ASN A 6 -5.26 -5.18 7.97
C ASN A 6 -5.14 -3.75 7.37
N GLU A 7 -6.28 -3.18 7.00
CA GLU A 7 -6.41 -1.87 6.36
C GLU A 7 -5.84 -0.73 7.21
N LEU A 8 -5.85 -0.89 8.53
CA LEU A 8 -5.43 0.14 9.47
C LEU A 8 -3.90 0.34 9.46
N GLY A 9 -3.14 -0.77 9.39
CA GLY A 9 -1.68 -0.71 9.28
C GLY A 9 -1.22 -0.13 7.93
N MET A 10 -1.85 -0.56 6.84
CA MET A 10 -1.56 -0.02 5.50
C MET A 10 -1.88 1.46 5.40
N ARG A 11 -3.02 1.88 5.98
CA ARG A 11 -3.44 3.28 5.98
C ARG A 11 -2.40 4.15 6.64
N ARG A 12 -1.91 3.78 7.83
CA ARG A 12 -0.86 4.55 8.53
C ARG A 12 0.42 4.69 7.70
N LYS A 13 0.89 3.61 7.06
CA LYS A 13 2.08 3.68 6.20
C LYS A 13 1.87 4.60 5.01
N PHE A 14 0.77 4.41 4.29
CA PHE A 14 0.41 5.25 3.15
C PHE A 14 0.38 6.74 3.53
N GLU A 15 -0.24 7.02 4.68
CA GLU A 15 -0.33 8.34 5.27
C GLU A 15 1.04 8.99 5.57
N GLU A 16 1.99 8.21 6.08
CA GLU A 16 3.38 8.64 6.30
C GLU A 16 4.09 8.92 4.97
N GLU A 17 3.88 8.10 3.93
CA GLU A 17 4.46 8.31 2.60
C GLU A 17 3.98 9.59 1.93
N VAL A 18 2.66 9.83 1.95
CA VAL A 18 2.06 11.07 1.44
C VAL A 18 2.60 12.28 2.20
N GLY A 19 2.76 12.16 3.53
CA GLY A 19 3.36 13.21 4.36
C GLY A 19 4.81 13.51 3.96
N ARG A 20 5.63 12.47 3.78
CA ARG A 20 7.02 12.60 3.32
C ARG A 20 7.10 13.22 1.92
N TYR A 21 6.23 12.78 1.01
CA TYR A 21 6.15 13.32 -0.34
C TYR A 21 5.79 14.80 -0.34
N ASN A 22 4.73 15.20 0.35
CA ASN A 22 4.32 16.60 0.46
C ASN A 22 5.43 17.47 1.09
N LYS A 23 6.11 16.97 2.12
CA LYS A 23 7.26 17.66 2.72
C LYS A 23 8.42 17.82 1.73
N PHE A 24 8.76 16.77 0.98
CA PHE A 24 9.83 16.82 -0.01
C PHE A 24 9.54 17.85 -1.12
N ARG A 25 8.31 17.87 -1.65
CA ARG A 25 7.91 18.85 -2.67
C ARG A 25 8.06 20.29 -2.20
N LYS A 26 7.61 20.56 -0.98
CA LYS A 26 7.65 21.91 -0.42
C LYS A 26 9.07 22.33 -0.05
N GLU A 27 9.79 21.50 0.70
CA GLU A 27 11.07 21.89 1.32
C GLU A 27 12.24 21.71 0.37
N VAL A 28 12.25 20.64 -0.43
CA VAL A 28 13.37 20.33 -1.34
C VAL A 28 13.12 20.92 -2.73
N LEU A 29 11.95 20.68 -3.31
CA LEU A 29 11.63 21.13 -4.66
C LEU A 29 11.06 22.55 -4.73
N ARG A 30 10.73 23.16 -3.59
CA ARG A 30 10.15 24.52 -3.46
C ARG A 30 8.88 24.72 -4.32
N LEU A 31 8.11 23.65 -4.50
CA LEU A 31 6.82 23.71 -5.19
C LEU A 31 5.76 24.28 -4.24
N SER A 32 4.92 25.17 -4.75
CA SER A 32 3.90 25.92 -4.00
C SER A 32 2.48 25.47 -4.27
N ASP A 33 2.31 24.34 -4.97
CA ASP A 33 1.00 23.81 -5.32
C ASP A 33 0.34 23.05 -4.16
N LYS A 34 -0.96 22.78 -4.31
CA LYS A 34 -1.76 22.16 -3.24
C LYS A 34 -1.16 20.78 -2.88
N PRO A 35 -0.97 20.47 -1.58
CA PRO A 35 -0.53 19.16 -1.16
C PRO A 35 -1.55 18.08 -1.56
N LEU A 36 -1.07 16.88 -1.85
CA LEU A 36 -1.95 15.74 -2.06
C LEU A 36 -2.76 15.46 -0.80
N SER A 37 -4.08 15.31 -0.96
CA SER A 37 -4.96 14.95 0.14
C SER A 37 -5.01 13.42 0.31
N ARG A 38 -5.08 12.99 1.57
CA ARG A 38 -5.26 11.56 1.90
C ARG A 38 -6.62 11.04 1.47
N ASP A 39 -7.63 11.90 1.43
CA ASP A 39 -9.00 11.53 1.06
C ASP A 39 -9.13 11.23 -0.45
N GLU A 40 -8.14 11.63 -1.25
CA GLU A 40 -8.15 11.48 -2.70
C GLU A 40 -7.68 10.08 -3.14
N ILE A 41 -7.14 9.25 -2.24
CA ILE A 41 -6.47 8.00 -2.62
C ILE A 41 -7.08 6.80 -1.90
N ASP A 42 -7.63 5.87 -2.70
CA ASP A 42 -8.17 4.59 -2.26
C ASP A 42 -7.05 3.66 -1.75
N ILE A 43 -7.18 3.17 -0.51
CA ILE A 43 -6.25 2.23 0.12
C ILE A 43 -6.06 0.94 -0.69
N LYS A 44 -7.08 0.50 -1.43
CA LYS A 44 -6.99 -0.66 -2.32
C LYS A 44 -6.08 -0.39 -3.51
N THR A 45 -6.08 0.85 -4.01
CA THR A 45 -5.18 1.28 -5.08
C THR A 45 -3.74 1.30 -4.59
N TYR A 46 -3.51 1.77 -3.37
CA TYR A 46 -2.19 1.68 -2.73
C TYR A 46 -1.73 0.23 -2.54
N ALA A 47 -2.59 -0.66 -2.04
CA ALA A 47 -2.26 -2.07 -1.90
C ALA A 47 -1.89 -2.72 -3.25
N LYS A 48 -2.64 -2.42 -4.33
CA LYS A 48 -2.31 -2.87 -5.70
C LYS A 48 -0.94 -2.35 -6.15
N TYR A 49 -0.65 -1.08 -5.87
CA TYR A 49 0.65 -0.48 -6.18
C TYR A 49 1.78 -1.22 -5.45
N VAL A 50 1.65 -1.45 -4.14
CA VAL A 50 2.67 -2.18 -3.35
C VAL A 50 2.89 -3.59 -3.89
N LEU A 51 1.82 -4.32 -4.24
CA LEU A 51 1.93 -5.67 -4.84
C LEU A 51 2.62 -5.68 -6.21
N ARG A 52 2.57 -4.58 -6.96
CA ARG A 52 3.18 -4.47 -8.28
C ARG A 52 4.62 -3.94 -8.19
N GLU A 53 4.78 -2.75 -7.61
CA GLU A 53 6.01 -1.95 -7.63
C GLU A 53 6.79 -1.94 -6.31
N GLY A 54 6.17 -2.35 -5.20
CA GLY A 54 6.83 -2.34 -3.89
C GLY A 54 8.06 -3.26 -3.83
N SER A 55 8.93 -2.97 -2.87
CA SER A 55 10.04 -3.84 -2.50
C SER A 55 9.54 -5.21 -2.03
N ASN A 56 10.44 -6.20 -2.03
CA ASN A 56 10.11 -7.53 -1.51
C ASN A 56 9.70 -7.48 -0.03
N GLU A 57 10.30 -6.58 0.76
CA GLU A 57 9.92 -6.33 2.15
C GLU A 57 8.48 -5.81 2.26
N GLU A 58 8.12 -4.78 1.50
CA GLU A 58 6.77 -4.19 1.55
C GLU A 58 5.71 -5.17 1.07
N LYS A 59 6.00 -5.91 0.00
CA LYS A 59 5.13 -6.98 -0.50
C LYS A 59 4.92 -8.05 0.57
N ARG A 60 5.99 -8.47 1.26
CA ARG A 60 5.91 -9.47 2.32
C ARG A 60 5.11 -8.97 3.53
N GLU A 61 5.30 -7.72 3.93
CA GLU A 61 4.55 -7.11 5.02
C GLU A 61 3.06 -7.00 4.69
N LEU A 62 2.74 -6.54 3.48
CA LEU A 62 1.38 -6.47 2.97
C LEU A 62 0.71 -7.84 2.95
N LEU A 63 1.39 -8.86 2.42
CA LEU A 63 0.89 -10.24 2.39
C LEU A 63 0.74 -10.82 3.80
N GLY A 64 1.63 -10.46 4.74
CA GLY A 64 1.51 -10.86 6.15
C GLY A 64 0.31 -10.24 6.87
N ALA A 65 -0.23 -9.13 6.35
CA ALA A 65 -1.44 -8.50 6.85
C ALA A 65 -2.74 -9.09 6.26
N VAL A 66 -2.64 -10.03 5.31
CA VAL A 66 -3.80 -10.72 4.71
C VAL A 66 -4.26 -11.82 5.67
N LYS A 67 -5.53 -11.76 6.11
CA LYS A 67 -6.09 -12.78 7.00
C LYS A 67 -6.44 -14.09 6.28
N SER A 68 -6.66 -14.03 4.98
CA SER A 68 -7.01 -15.20 4.16
C SER A 68 -5.81 -16.13 3.95
N LYS A 69 -6.08 -17.43 3.79
CA LYS A 69 -5.05 -18.42 3.46
C LYS A 69 -4.37 -18.08 2.13
N LEU A 70 -3.05 -17.99 2.12
CA LEU A 70 -2.26 -17.87 0.89
C LEU A 70 -1.83 -19.27 0.41
N ILE A 71 -1.96 -19.52 -0.88
CA ILE A 71 -1.54 -20.76 -1.54
C ILE A 71 -0.47 -20.42 -2.56
N LEU A 72 0.69 -21.07 -2.45
CA LEU A 72 1.72 -21.04 -3.48
C LEU A 72 1.54 -22.24 -4.41
N LYS A 73 1.19 -22.01 -5.67
CA LYS A 73 0.99 -23.05 -6.68
C LYS A 73 1.60 -22.58 -8.00
N ASN A 74 2.37 -23.44 -8.66
CA ASN A 74 3.00 -23.12 -9.95
C ASN A 74 3.84 -21.82 -9.93
N ARG A 75 4.49 -21.53 -8.80
CA ARG A 75 5.23 -20.27 -8.56
C ARG A 75 4.34 -19.01 -8.55
N GLU A 76 3.02 -19.17 -8.47
CA GLU A 76 2.07 -18.09 -8.30
C GLU A 76 1.49 -18.12 -6.88
N VAL A 77 1.29 -16.94 -6.29
CA VAL A 77 0.61 -16.78 -5.00
C VAL A 77 -0.85 -16.45 -5.27
N VAL A 78 -1.75 -17.29 -4.76
CA VAL A 78 -3.21 -17.11 -4.89
C VAL A 78 -3.89 -17.15 -3.52
N LEU A 79 -5.04 -16.49 -3.40
CA LEU A 79 -5.87 -16.57 -2.20
C LEU A 79 -6.63 -17.90 -2.21
N GLY A 80 -6.56 -18.64 -1.11
CA GLY A 80 -7.41 -19.79 -0.87
C GLY A 80 -8.85 -19.37 -0.76
N LYS A 81 -9.75 -20.10 -1.42
CA LYS A 81 -11.18 -20.00 -1.14
C LYS A 81 -11.44 -20.73 0.18
N GLU A 82 -12.09 -20.06 1.12
CA GLU A 82 -12.82 -20.75 2.21
C GLU A 82 -14.05 -21.44 1.64
#